data_AF-A0A2S9G5F4-F1
#
_entry.id   AF-A0A2S9G5F4-F1
#
_cell.length_a   1.000
_cell.length_b   1.000
_cell.length_c   1.000
_cell.angle_alpha   90.00
_cell.angle_beta   90.00
_cell.angle_gamma   90.00
#
_symmetry.space_group_name_H-M   'P 1'
#
loop_
_entity.id
_entity.type
_entity.pdbx_description
1 polymer ?
#
loop_
_entity_poly.entity_id
_entity_poly.type
_entity_poly.pdbx_seq_one_letter_code
_entity_poly.pdbx_strand_id
1 'polypeptide(L)'
;LSEHGNERVADIRGALQQSMDNNAAVFRTEETLKQALTDIHKPKERYSRITVQDKGKRYNSDLLEAIELGFLLELAEVTVAGALN
;
A
#
# COMPACT_ATOMS: atom_id res chain seq x y z
N LEU A 1 7.38 12.62 -1.52
CA LEU A 1 7.84 12.40 -0.12
C LEU A 1 7.66 13.70 0.63
N SER A 2 6.91 13.71 1.72
CA SER A 2 6.67 14.92 2.52
C SER A 2 7.83 15.13 3.48
N GLU A 3 8.33 16.37 3.63
CA GLU A 3 9.34 16.70 4.66
C GLU A 3 8.77 16.65 6.09
N HIS A 4 7.44 16.66 6.24
CA HIS A 4 6.75 16.70 7.54
C HIS A 4 5.66 15.61 7.66
N GLY A 5 5.77 14.53 6.89
CA GLY A 5 4.88 13.40 6.98
C GLY A 5 5.04 12.63 8.31
N ASN A 6 3.94 12.13 8.87
CA ASN A 6 3.91 11.36 10.11
C ASN A 6 3.57 9.87 9.91
N GLU A 7 3.47 9.42 8.65
CA GLU A 7 3.15 8.04 8.31
C GLU A 7 4.43 7.22 8.09
N ARG A 8 4.44 5.97 8.58
CA ARG A 8 5.54 5.02 8.37
C ARG A 8 5.21 4.07 7.23
N VAL A 9 6.20 3.79 6.38
CA VAL A 9 6.09 2.84 5.26
C VAL A 9 5.59 1.47 5.73
N ALA A 10 6.16 0.96 6.83
CA ALA A 10 5.79 -0.35 7.39
C ALA A 10 4.31 -0.44 7.78
N ASP A 11 3.74 0.61 8.37
CA ASP A 11 2.35 0.62 8.84
C ASP A 11 1.36 0.62 7.66
N ILE A 12 1.68 1.37 6.61
CA ILE A 12 0.88 1.37 5.37
C ILE A 12 1.00 0.02 4.66
N ARG A 13 2.22 -0.54 4.57
CA ARG A 13 2.45 -1.86 3.98
C ARG A 13 1.66 -2.94 4.71
N GLY A 14 1.67 -2.95 6.04
CA GLY A 14 0.92 -3.89 6.85
C GLY A 14 -0.59 -3.76 6.64
N ALA A 15 -1.12 -2.53 6.57
CA ALA A 15 -2.53 -2.31 6.28
C ALA A 15 -2.94 -2.82 4.88
N LEU A 16 -2.10 -2.60 3.87
CA LEU A 16 -2.31 -3.12 2.52
C LEU A 16 -2.33 -4.66 2.51
N GLN A 17 -1.31 -5.28 3.12
CA GLN A 17 -1.19 -6.73 3.21
C GLN A 17 -2.41 -7.35 3.90
N GLN A 18 -2.80 -6.81 5.05
CA GLN A 18 -3.94 -7.30 5.81
C GLN A 18 -5.25 -7.25 5.02
N SER A 19 -5.50 -6.17 4.27
CA SER A 19 -6.71 -6.07 3.44
C SER A 19 -6.69 -7.06 2.28
N MET A 20 -5.55 -7.19 1.59
CA MET A 20 -5.42 -8.16 0.49
C MET A 20 -5.60 -9.60 0.96
N ASP A 21 -5.01 -9.97 2.11
CA ASP A 21 -5.13 -11.31 2.69
C ASP A 21 -6.57 -11.63 3.11
N ASN A 22 -7.25 -10.66 3.73
CA ASN A 22 -8.62 -10.86 4.21
C ASN A 22 -9.65 -10.95 3.08
N ASN A 23 -9.44 -10.20 2.00
CA ASN A 23 -10.50 -9.89 1.06
C ASN A 23 -10.24 -10.37 -0.38
N ALA A 24 -8.98 -10.61 -0.75
CA ALA A 24 -8.54 -10.92 -2.11
C ALA A 24 -7.65 -12.18 -2.22
N ALA A 25 -7.66 -13.05 -1.20
CA ALA A 25 -6.97 -14.33 -1.20
C ALA A 25 -7.60 -15.39 -2.13
N VAL A 26 -7.31 -16.68 -1.92
CA VAL A 26 -7.79 -17.79 -2.77
C VAL A 26 -9.31 -17.85 -2.85
N PHE A 27 -9.98 -17.67 -1.72
CA PHE A 27 -11.43 -17.57 -1.65
C PHE A 27 -11.83 -16.11 -1.53
N ARG A 28 -12.63 -15.64 -2.49
CA ARG A 28 -13.08 -14.25 -2.59
C ARG A 28 -14.45 -14.18 -3.22
N THR A 29 -15.22 -13.17 -2.84
CA THR A 29 -16.53 -12.86 -3.44
C THR A 29 -16.50 -11.44 -4.00
N GLU A 30 -17.51 -11.08 -4.78
CA GLU A 30 -17.66 -9.70 -5.26
C GLU A 30 -17.69 -8.69 -4.10
N GLU A 31 -18.37 -9.03 -3.00
CA GLU A 31 -18.45 -8.20 -1.80
C GLU A 31 -17.07 -8.00 -1.16
N THR A 32 -16.31 -9.08 -0.94
CA THR A 32 -14.98 -8.96 -0.33
C THR A 32 -14.03 -8.17 -1.25
N LEU A 33 -14.08 -8.38 -2.56
CA LEU A 33 -13.25 -7.64 -3.50
C LEU A 33 -13.59 -6.14 -3.56
N LYS A 34 -14.87 -5.76 -3.48
CA LYS A 34 -15.28 -4.35 -3.36
C LYS A 34 -14.79 -3.73 -2.05
N GLN A 35 -14.78 -4.50 -0.95
CA GLN A 35 -14.21 -4.07 0.31
C GLN A 35 -12.69 -3.87 0.19
N ALA A 36 -11.97 -4.79 -0.43
CA ALA A 36 -10.53 -4.66 -0.69
C ALA A 36 -10.22 -3.37 -1.48
N LEU A 37 -10.98 -3.10 -2.55
CA LEU A 37 -10.79 -1.92 -3.38
C LEU A 37 -10.97 -0.63 -2.58
N THR A 38 -12.01 -0.57 -1.75
CA THR A 38 -12.28 0.56 -0.84
C THR A 38 -11.17 0.71 0.20
N ASP A 39 -10.70 -0.40 0.76
CA ASP A 39 -9.66 -0.41 1.78
C ASP A 39 -8.30 0.02 1.25
N ILE A 40 -7.96 -0.28 -0.01
CA ILE A 40 -6.70 0.11 -0.68
C ILE A 40 -6.61 1.64 -0.89
N HIS A 41 -7.74 2.33 -1.04
CA HIS A 41 -7.73 3.79 -1.22
C HIS A 41 -7.19 4.54 0.00
N LYS A 42 -7.49 4.07 1.23
CA LYS A 42 -6.98 4.67 2.47
C LYS A 42 -5.44 4.67 2.57
N PRO A 43 -4.72 3.54 2.43
CA PRO A 43 -3.27 3.52 2.43
C PRO A 43 -2.67 4.27 1.23
N LYS A 44 -3.34 4.32 0.06
CA LYS A 44 -2.92 5.19 -1.06
C LYS A 44 -2.93 6.68 -0.70
N GLU A 45 -3.97 7.14 -0.02
CA GLU A 45 -4.01 8.53 0.46
C GLU A 45 -2.92 8.80 1.51
N ARG A 46 -2.75 7.88 2.47
CA ARG A 46 -1.73 7.96 3.53
C ARG A 46 -0.31 7.96 2.96
N TYR A 47 -0.08 7.27 1.84
CA TYR A 47 1.22 7.20 1.17
C TYR A 47 1.78 8.59 0.82
N SER A 48 0.92 9.56 0.50
CA SER A 48 1.35 10.95 0.24
C SER A 48 2.02 11.63 1.44
N ARG A 49 1.78 11.13 2.65
CA ARG A 49 2.27 11.66 3.93
C ARG A 49 3.37 10.80 4.56
N ILE A 50 4.01 9.91 3.80
CA ILE A 50 5.19 9.19 4.30
C ILE A 50 6.41 10.10 4.35
N THR A 51 7.28 9.80 5.32
CA THR A 51 8.59 10.42 5.45
C THR A 51 9.66 9.32 5.49
N VAL A 52 10.65 9.44 4.61
CA VAL A 52 11.88 8.64 4.69
C VAL A 52 12.74 9.23 5.81
N GLN A 53 13.01 8.42 6.84
CA GLN A 53 13.78 8.80 8.02
C GLN A 53 15.27 8.84 7.71
N ASP A 54 15.78 7.85 6.98
CA ASP A 54 17.17 7.82 6.56
C ASP A 54 17.43 8.86 5.46
N LYS A 55 18.32 9.83 5.73
CA LYS A 55 18.72 10.88 4.77
C LYS A 55 20.00 10.51 3.99
N GLY A 56 20.54 9.31 4.21
CA GLY A 56 21.67 8.75 3.47
C GLY A 56 21.38 8.59 1.98
N LYS A 57 22.40 8.76 1.14
CA LYS A 57 22.25 8.67 -0.34
C LYS A 57 22.73 7.34 -0.93
N ARG A 58 23.47 6.53 -0.17
CA ARG A 58 24.06 5.26 -0.63
C ARG A 58 23.40 4.13 0.14
N TYR A 59 22.93 3.10 -0.56
CA TYR A 59 22.31 1.92 0.03
C TYR A 59 21.16 2.24 1.02
N ASN A 60 20.33 3.25 0.68
CA ASN A 60 19.22 3.68 1.52
C ASN A 60 18.00 2.77 1.31
N SER A 61 17.89 1.72 2.14
CA SER A 61 16.76 0.79 2.10
C SER A 61 15.43 1.43 2.46
N ASP A 62 15.41 2.42 3.35
CA ASP A 62 14.19 3.13 3.75
C ASP A 62 13.57 3.88 2.55
N LEU A 63 14.41 4.53 1.74
CA LEU A 63 13.99 5.14 0.47
C LEU A 63 13.52 4.10 -0.54
N LEU A 64 14.22 2.97 -0.67
CA LEU A 64 13.84 1.90 -1.60
C LEU A 64 12.47 1.33 -1.22
N GLU A 65 12.25 0.99 0.05
CA GLU A 65 10.99 0.45 0.54
C GLU A 65 9.84 1.45 0.36
N ALA A 66 10.09 2.75 0.53
CA ALA A 66 9.11 3.80 0.27
C ALA A 66 8.69 3.82 -1.20
N ILE A 67 9.62 3.65 -2.14
CA ILE A 67 9.30 3.58 -3.57
C ILE A 67 8.51 2.31 -3.90
N GLU A 68 8.98 1.15 -3.42
CA GLU A 68 8.33 -0.13 -3.65
C GLU A 68 6.90 -0.17 -3.11
N LEU A 69 6.64 0.46 -1.96
CA LEU A 69 5.28 0.58 -1.41
C LEU A 69 4.34 1.30 -2.39
N GLY A 70 4.81 2.33 -3.09
CA GLY A 70 4.02 3.02 -4.12
C GLY A 70 3.58 2.06 -5.23
N PHE A 71 4.50 1.26 -5.75
CA PHE A 71 4.20 0.25 -6.77
C PHE A 71 3.24 -0.83 -6.25
N LEU A 72 3.42 -1.30 -5.01
CA LEU A 72 2.54 -2.31 -4.42
C LEU A 72 1.11 -1.81 -4.26
N LEU A 73 0.91 -0.54 -3.89
CA LEU A 73 -0.43 0.04 -3.77
C LEU A 73 -1.16 0.11 -5.11
N GLU A 74 -0.47 0.49 -6.18
CA GLU A 74 -1.03 0.52 -7.54
C GLU A 74 -1.33 -0.90 -8.05
N LEU A 75 -0.38 -1.81 -7.90
CA LEU A 75 -0.55 -3.20 -8.33
C LEU A 75 -1.69 -3.90 -7.58
N ALA A 76 -1.85 -3.65 -6.28
CA ALA A 76 -2.95 -4.19 -5.50
C ALA A 76 -4.31 -3.72 -6.03
N GLU A 77 -4.46 -2.41 -6.29
CA GLU A 77 -5.70 -1.86 -6.84
C GLU A 77 -6.03 -2.47 -8.21
N VAL A 78 -5.06 -2.53 -9.12
CA VAL A 78 -5.24 -3.11 -10.46
C VAL A 78 -5.60 -4.60 -10.37
N THR A 79 -4.97 -5.34 -9.45
CA THR A 79 -5.23 -6.76 -9.24
C THR A 79 -6.66 -7.00 -8.75
N VAL A 80 -7.11 -6.23 -7.75
CA VAL A 80 -8.47 -6.33 -7.22
C VAL A 80 -9.50 -5.90 -8.26
N ALA A 81 -9.27 -4.81 -8.98
CA ALA A 81 -10.14 -4.38 -10.06
C ALA A 81 -10.22 -5.43 -11.18
N GLY A 82 -9.11 -6.06 -11.53
CA GLY A 82 -9.07 -7.16 -12.49
C GLY A 82 -9.83 -8.41 -12.03
N ALA A 83 -9.87 -8.68 -10.72
CA ALA A 83 -10.60 -9.83 -10.15
C ALA A 83 -12.12 -9.60 -10.04
N LEU A 84 -12.58 -8.34 -10.11
CA LEU A 84 -14.00 -7.97 -10.12
C LEU A 84 -14.64 -8.02 -11.51
N ASN A 85 -13.84 -7.96 -12.56
CA ASN A 85 -14.29 -8.03 -13.96
C ASN A 85 -14.50 -9.48 -14.41
#